data_AF-A0A349M1Q6-F1
#
_entry.id   AF-A0A349M1Q6-F1
#
_cell.length_a   1.000
_cell.length_b   1.000
_cell.length_c   1.000
_cell.angle_alpha   90.00
_cell.angle_beta   90.00
_cell.angle_gamma   90.00
#
_symmetry.space_group_name_H-M   'P 1'
#
loop_
_entity.id
_entity.type
_entity.pdbx_description
1 polymer ?
#
loop_
_entity_poly.entity_id
_entity_poly.type
_entity_poly.pdbx_seq_one_letter_code
_entity_poly.pdbx_strand_id
1 'polypeptide(L)' 'MATSDTDLLGKPLTEQERALMSVYEELKKLAAQDDLPPCAARNVRRALMSMWQATNDLNLQFEQLYEFGV' A
#
# COMPACT_ATOMS: atom_id res chain seq x y z
N MET A 1 -5.00 1.33 -10.16
CA MET A 1 -6.08 2.29 -9.85
C MET A 1 -5.51 3.69 -9.95
N ALA A 2 -6.27 4.69 -10.40
CA ALA A 2 -5.78 6.07 -10.44
C ALA A 2 -5.52 6.54 -9.01
N THR A 3 -4.26 6.88 -8.70
CA THR A 3 -3.89 7.51 -7.44
C THR A 3 -4.59 8.86 -7.37
N SER A 4 -5.62 8.96 -6.54
CA SER A 4 -6.28 10.22 -6.22
C SER A 4 -5.25 11.20 -5.65
N ASP A 5 -5.25 12.45 -6.12
CA ASP A 5 -4.39 13.52 -5.58
C ASP A 5 -4.92 14.08 -4.24
N THR A 6 -6.03 13.54 -3.75
CA THR A 6 -6.61 13.87 -2.45
C THR A 6 -6.77 12.64 -1.56
N ASP A 7 -6.71 12.86 -0.25
CA ASP A 7 -7.08 11.89 0.77
C ASP A 7 -8.61 11.59 0.74
N LEU A 8 -9.05 10.67 1.60
CA LEU A 8 -10.46 10.27 1.73
C LEU A 8 -11.36 11.37 2.33
N LEU A 9 -10.77 12.45 2.85
CA LEU A 9 -11.47 13.62 3.37
C LEU A 9 -11.52 14.77 2.34
N GLY A 10 -11.00 14.55 1.12
CA GLY A 10 -10.97 15.52 0.04
C GLY A 10 -9.87 16.59 0.18
N LYS A 11 -8.87 16.38 1.03
CA LYS A 11 -7.72 17.29 1.15
C LYS A 11 -6.62 16.88 0.16
N PRO A 12 -5.94 17.85 -0.48
CA PRO A 12 -4.79 17.54 -1.32
C PRO A 12 -3.71 16.81 -0.53
N LEU A 13 -3.14 15.76 -1.12
CA LEU A 13 -2.01 15.07 -0.50
C LEU A 13 -0.80 15.99 -0.42
N THR A 14 -0.03 15.84 0.64
CA THR A 14 1.33 16.35 0.77
C THR A 14 2.30 15.52 -0.09
N GLU A 15 3.53 16.01 -0.24
CA GLU A 15 4.59 15.25 -0.91
C GLU A 15 4.92 13.95 -0.17
N GLN A 16 4.91 14.00 1.17
CA GLN A 16 5.21 12.85 2.03
C GLN A 16 4.12 11.78 1.91
N GLU A 17 2.84 12.17 1.91
CA GLU A 17 1.72 11.24 1.73
C GLU A 17 1.74 10.59 0.35
N ARG A 18 2.07 11.36 -0.70
CA ARG A 18 2.29 10.80 -2.05
C ARG A 18 3.43 9.77 -2.06
N ALA A 19 4.52 10.03 -1.36
CA ALA A 19 5.62 9.08 -1.25
C ALA A 19 5.20 7.78 -0.54
N LEU A 20 4.44 7.88 0.56
CA LEU A 20 3.91 6.71 1.28
C LEU A 20 2.96 5.88 0.40
N MET A 21 2.04 6.54 -0.31
CA MET A 21 1.13 5.87 -1.25
C MET A 21 1.89 5.19 -2.38
N SER A 22 2.95 5.80 -2.91
CA SER A 22 3.78 5.18 -3.94
C SER A 22 4.42 3.88 -3.44
N VAL A 23 5.01 3.89 -2.24
CA VAL A 23 5.60 2.68 -1.63
C VAL A 23 4.54 1.60 -1.40
N TYR A 24 3.36 1.99 -0.91
CA TYR A 24 2.24 1.08 -0.70
C TYR A 24 1.80 0.38 -1.99
N GLU A 25 1.60 1.15 -3.07
CA GLU A 25 1.20 0.60 -4.37
C GLU A 25 2.27 -0.29 -4.99
N GLU A 26 3.55 0.05 -4.87
CA GLU A 26 4.65 -0.83 -5.33
C GLU A 26 4.71 -2.14 -4.54
N LEU A 27 4.45 -2.09 -3.23
CA LEU A 27 4.37 -3.32 -2.41
C LEU A 27 3.18 -4.18 -2.80
N LYS A 28 2.02 -3.60 -3.17
CA LYS A 28 0.89 -4.37 -3.73
C LYS A 28 1.26 -5.06 -5.03
N LYS A 29 1.94 -4.34 -5.94
CA LYS A 29 2.43 -4.91 -7.21
C LYS A 29 3.38 -6.08 -6.98
N LEU A 30 4.30 -5.97 -6.01
CA LEU A 30 5.20 -7.06 -5.65
C LEU A 30 4.46 -8.22 -4.98
N ALA A 31 3.49 -7.94 -4.10
CA ALA A 31 2.72 -8.97 -3.40
C ALA A 31 1.82 -9.78 -4.35
N ALA A 32 1.46 -9.22 -5.50
CA ALA A 32 0.72 -9.87 -6.57
C ALA A 32 1.58 -10.78 -7.48
N GLN A 33 2.91 -10.80 -7.32
CA GLN A 33 3.79 -11.66 -8.12
C GLN A 33 3.83 -13.08 -7.56
N ASP A 34 3.71 -14.06 -8.46
CA ASP A 34 3.75 -15.49 -8.11
C ASP A 34 5.16 -16.11 -8.16
N ASP A 35 6.15 -15.38 -8.67
CA ASP A 35 7.52 -15.87 -8.93
C ASP A 35 8.56 -15.40 -7.90
N LEU A 36 8.14 -14.68 -6.85
CA LEU A 36 9.02 -14.27 -5.77
C LEU A 36 9.53 -15.48 -4.96
N PRO A 37 10.83 -15.51 -4.60
CA PRO A 37 11.33 -16.49 -3.64
C PRO A 37 10.49 -16.47 -2.34
N PRO A 38 10.23 -17.62 -1.69
CA PRO A 38 9.30 -17.69 -0.56
C PRO A 38 9.61 -16.72 0.58
N CYS A 39 10.89 -16.50 0.88
CA CYS A 39 11.32 -15.54 1.90
C CYS A 39 11.01 -14.10 1.50
N ALA A 40 11.20 -13.74 0.23
CA ALA A 40 10.89 -12.41 -0.29
C ALA A 40 9.37 -12.18 -0.26
N ALA A 41 8.58 -13.13 -0.77
CA ALA A 41 7.12 -13.04 -0.81
C ALA A 41 6.52 -12.85 0.60
N ARG A 42 7.06 -13.52 1.63
CA ARG A 42 6.60 -13.34 3.02
C ARG A 42 6.96 -11.95 3.58
N ASN A 43 8.14 -11.43 3.27
CA ASN A 43 8.58 -10.13 3.76
C ASN A 43 7.89 -8.97 3.03
N VAL A 44 7.61 -9.11 1.73
CA VAL A 44 6.80 -8.15 0.97
C VAL A 44 5.41 -8.00 1.59
N ARG A 45 4.73 -9.11 1.91
CA ARG A 45 3.42 -9.07 2.60
C ARG A 45 3.48 -8.38 3.96
N ARG A 46 4.55 -8.60 4.74
CA ARG A 46 4.75 -7.91 6.03
C ARG A 46 4.96 -6.41 5.84
N ALA A 47 5.79 -6.01 4.89
CA ALA A 47 5.99 -4.61 4.55
C ALA A 47 4.70 -3.95 4.06
N LEU A 48 3.94 -4.63 3.22
CA LEU A 48 2.63 -4.18 2.74
C LEU A 48 1.66 -3.96 3.90
N MET A 49 1.59 -4.90 4.85
CA MET A 49 0.77 -4.75 6.06
C MET A 49 1.15 -3.52 6.88
N SER A 50 2.45 -3.27 7.07
CA SER A 50 2.92 -2.08 7.80
C SER A 50 2.58 -0.77 7.06
N MET A 51 2.70 -0.76 5.72
CA MET A 51 2.35 0.42 4.93
C MET A 51 0.84 0.63 4.82
N TRP A 52 0.06 -0.44 4.82
CA TRP A 52 -1.40 -0.36 4.91
C TRP A 52 -1.84 0.36 6.19
N GLN A 53 -1.26 0.01 7.34
CA GLN A 53 -1.55 0.70 8.61
C GLN A 53 -1.29 2.20 8.50
N ALA A 54 -0.11 2.59 8.01
CA ALA A 54 0.26 4.00 7.89
C ALA A 54 -0.64 4.78 6.93
N THR A 55 -0.90 4.22 5.74
CA THR A 55 -1.72 4.88 4.72
C THR A 55 -3.20 4.92 5.09
N ASN A 56 -3.68 3.92 5.84
CA ASN A 56 -5.05 3.89 6.33
C ASN A 56 -5.28 4.88 7.48
N ASP A 57 -4.37 4.94 8.46
CA ASP A 57 -4.45 5.88 9.60
C ASP A 57 -4.42 7.35 9.14
N LEU A 58 -3.65 7.63 8.09
CA LEU A 58 -3.59 8.93 7.44
C LEU A 58 -4.78 9.22 6.50
N ASN A 59 -5.77 8.33 6.40
CA ASN A 59 -6.93 8.46 5.51
C ASN A 59 -6.57 8.56 4.02
N LEU A 60 -5.44 7.99 3.58
CA LEU A 60 -5.02 8.06 2.17
C LEU A 60 -5.74 7.02 1.31
N GLN A 61 -6.04 5.86 1.90
CA GLN A 61 -6.78 4.78 1.27
C GLN A 61 -7.56 3.97 2.31
N PHE A 62 -8.62 3.30 1.85
CA PHE A 62 -9.34 2.31 2.64
C PHE A 62 -9.67 1.09 1.79
N GLU A 63 -8.94 0.01 1.99
CA GLU A 63 -9.20 -1.29 1.40
C GLU A 63 -8.80 -2.43 2.33
N GLN A 64 -9.24 -3.65 2.02
CA GLN A 64 -8.81 -4.87 2.71
C GLN A 64 -7.74 -5.58 1.88
N LEU A 65 -6.75 -6.19 2.54
CA LEU A 65 -5.63 -6.85 1.87
C LEU A 65 -5.78 -8.37 1.71
N TYR A 66 -6.99 -8.90 1.89
CA TYR A 66 -7.24 -10.35 1.91
C TYR A 66 -6.76 -11.06 0.63
N GLU A 67 -6.82 -10.40 -0.52
CA GLU A 67 -6.33 -10.93 -1.80
C GLU A 67 -4.81 -11.19 -1.79
N PHE A 68 -4.05 -10.48 -0.96
CA PHE A 68 -2.61 -10.65 -0.80
C PHE A 68 -2.24 -11.66 0.30
N GLY A 69 -3.22 -12.24 0.99
CA GLY A 69 -2.99 -13.12 2.15
C GLY A 69 -2.42 -12.37 3.36
N VAL A 70 -2.83 -11.12 3.53
CA VAL A 70 -2.53 -10.25 4.70
C VAL A 70 -3.78 -10.10 5.55
#